data_AF-A0A1M6BEU6-F1
#
_entry.id   AF-A0A1M6BEU6-F1
#
_cell.length_a   1.000
_cell.length_b   1.000
_cell.length_c   1.000
_cell.angle_alpha   90.00
_cell.angle_beta   90.00
_cell.angle_gamma   90.00
#
_symmetry.space_group_name_H-M   'P 1'
#
loop_
_entity.id
_entity.type
_entity.pdbx_description
1 polymer ?
#
loop_
_entity_poly.entity_id
_entity_poly.type
_entity_poly.pdbx_seq_one_letter_code
_entity_poly.pdbx_strand_id
1 'polypeptide(L)'
;MAKEKYKKLALSLLFDAMGMVTFVIPMIGEFGDVVWAPLAAYLMTRMYKGNVGKAAGFVTFVEEALPGFDVIPTFTIMWLYTYVFKKEKVKDIIDAEIS
;
A
#
# COMPACT_ATOMS: atom_id res chain seq x y z
N MET A 1 12.74 -14.24 4.70
CA MET A 1 12.63 -12.84 5.17
C MET A 1 12.97 -11.79 4.10
N ALA A 2 14.18 -11.75 3.53
CA ALA A 2 14.55 -10.72 2.54
C ALA A 2 13.74 -10.81 1.22
N LYS A 3 13.48 -12.02 0.73
CA LYS A 3 12.71 -12.25 -0.51
C LYS A 3 11.28 -11.70 -0.43
N GLU A 4 10.59 -11.91 0.70
CA GLU A 4 9.25 -11.38 0.95
C GLU A 4 9.23 -9.85 1.09
N LYS A 5 10.28 -9.26 1.70
CA LYS A 5 10.45 -7.79 1.77
C LYS A 5 10.53 -7.18 0.37
N TYR A 6 11.40 -7.70 -0.50
CA TYR A 6 11.55 -7.18 -1.86
C TYR A 6 10.35 -7.50 -2.76
N LYS A 7 9.65 -8.61 -2.53
CA LYS A 7 8.39 -8.91 -3.22
C LYS A 7 7.32 -7.86 -2.91
N LYS A 8 7.19 -7.46 -1.64
CA LYS A 8 6.28 -6.36 -1.26
C LYS A 8 6.72 -5.02 -1.81
N LEU A 9 8.02 -4.76 -1.93
CA LEU A 9 8.52 -3.54 -2.57
C LEU A 9 8.09 -3.48 -4.03
N ALA A 10 8.32 -4.58 -4.77
CA ALA A 10 7.93 -4.67 -6.18
C ALA A 10 6.42 -4.49 -6.37
N LEU A 11 5.60 -5.12 -5.52
CA LEU A 11 4.15 -4.93 -5.53
C LEU A 11 3.75 -3.49 -5.19
N SER A 12 4.42 -2.86 -4.22
CA SER A 12 4.11 -1.49 -3.83
C SER A 12 4.39 -0.51 -4.98
N LEU A 13 5.56 -0.64 -5.62
CA LEU A 13 5.92 0.16 -6.79
C LEU A 13 4.97 -0.09 -7.96
N LEU A 14 4.52 -1.34 -8.16
CA LEU A 14 3.57 -1.68 -9.21
C LEU A 14 2.20 -1.03 -8.95
N PHE A 15 1.69 -1.10 -7.72
CA PHE A 15 0.38 -0.51 -7.39
C PHE A 15 0.40 1.02 -7.47
N ASP A 16 1.44 1.67 -6.94
CA ASP A 16 1.60 3.12 -7.07
C ASP A 16 1.73 3.54 -8.55
N ALA A 17 2.47 2.78 -9.36
CA ALA A 17 2.55 3.05 -10.80
C ALA A 17 1.21 2.85 -11.52
N MET A 18 0.38 1.88 -11.12
CA MET A 18 -0.95 1.71 -11.69
C MET A 18 -1.90 2.86 -11.35
N GLY A 19 -1.89 3.35 -10.11
CA GLY A 19 -2.64 4.55 -9.70
C GLY A 19 -2.16 5.82 -10.40
N MET A 20 -0.86 5.95 -10.68
CA MET A 20 -0.37 7.09 -11.48
C MET A 20 -0.69 6.99 -12.98
N VAL A 21 -0.88 5.78 -13.52
CA VAL A 21 -1.25 5.60 -14.94
C VAL A 21 -2.70 6.02 -15.20
N THR A 22 -3.60 5.91 -14.21
CA THR A 22 -4.97 6.43 -14.28
C THR A 22 -5.01 7.95 -14.48
N PHE A 23 -4.00 8.69 -14.01
CA PHE A 23 -3.83 10.13 -14.23
C PHE A 23 -3.55 10.52 -15.70
N VAL A 24 -2.93 9.63 -16.49
CA VAL A 24 -2.50 9.92 -17.87
C VAL A 24 -3.67 9.89 -18.85
N ILE A 25 -4.76 9.21 -18.51
CA ILE A 25 -5.96 9.12 -19.34
C ILE A 25 -7.15 9.74 -18.60
N PRO A 26 -7.38 11.07 -18.74
CA PRO A 26 -8.33 11.84 -17.92
C PRO A 26 -9.82 11.45 -18.05
N MET A 27 -10.18 10.42 -18.83
CA MET A 27 -11.52 9.81 -18.85
C MET A 27 -11.57 8.38 -18.32
N ILE A 28 -10.43 7.69 -18.24
CA ILE A 28 -10.36 6.33 -17.69
C ILE A 28 -9.97 6.40 -16.20
N GLY A 29 -9.20 7.40 -15.78
CA GLY A 29 -8.81 7.61 -14.39
C GLY A 29 -10.01 7.79 -13.47
N GLU A 30 -10.82 8.82 -13.72
CA GLU A 30 -11.94 9.18 -12.82
C GLU A 30 -13.01 8.06 -12.69
N PHE A 31 -13.26 7.29 -13.75
CA PHE A 31 -14.14 6.11 -13.68
C PHE A 31 -13.43 4.87 -13.11
N GLY A 32 -12.12 4.80 -13.33
CA GLY A 32 -11.23 3.78 -12.77
C GLY A 32 -11.22 3.84 -11.26
N ASP A 33 -11.20 5.03 -10.67
CA ASP A 33 -11.14 5.28 -9.22
C ASP A 33 -12.33 4.65 -8.46
N VAL A 34 -13.50 4.56 -9.09
CA VAL A 34 -14.69 3.88 -8.50
C VAL A 34 -14.41 2.41 -8.16
N VAL A 35 -13.59 1.75 -8.99
CA VAL A 35 -13.20 0.35 -8.81
C VAL A 35 -11.83 0.25 -8.15
N TRP A 36 -10.91 1.13 -8.53
CA TRP A 36 -9.52 1.12 -8.13
C TRP A 36 -9.35 1.56 -6.68
N ALA A 37 -10.01 2.63 -6.21
CA ALA A 37 -9.92 3.06 -4.82
C ALA A 37 -10.30 1.97 -3.81
N PRO A 38 -11.47 1.28 -3.91
CA PRO A 38 -11.79 0.19 -2.98
C PRO A 38 -10.86 -1.02 -3.15
N LEU A 39 -10.38 -1.30 -4.37
CA LEU A 39 -9.42 -2.37 -4.62
C LEU A 39 -8.06 -2.07 -3.99
N ALA A 40 -7.52 -0.87 -4.18
CA ALA A 40 -6.25 -0.40 -3.62
C ALA A 40 -6.31 -0.43 -2.09
N ALA A 41 -7.40 0.07 -1.49
CA ALA A 41 -7.64 -0.03 -0.06
C ALA A 41 -7.62 -1.49 0.43
N TYR A 42 -8.31 -2.38 -0.27
CA TYR A 42 -8.32 -3.81 0.06
C TYR A 42 -6.91 -4.42 -0.06
N LEU A 43 -6.19 -4.17 -1.16
CA LEU A 43 -4.82 -4.64 -1.38
C LEU A 43 -3.87 -4.19 -0.27
N MET A 44 -3.99 -2.93 0.18
CA MET A 44 -3.20 -2.40 1.29
C MET A 44 -3.42 -3.21 2.58
N THR A 45 -4.69 -3.48 2.94
CA THR A 45 -5.01 -4.29 4.14
C THR A 45 -4.53 -5.75 4.03
N ARG A 46 -4.39 -6.28 2.81
CA ARG A 46 -3.87 -7.63 2.55
C ARG A 46 -2.35 -7.67 2.61
N MET A 47 -1.68 -6.64 2.10
CA MET A 47 -0.22 -6.54 2.11
C MET A 47 0.35 -6.26 3.51
N TYR A 48 -0.36 -5.45 4.29
CA TYR A 48 0.04 -5.05 5.64
C TYR A 48 -1.06 -5.42 6.63
N LYS A 49 -0.77 -6.36 7.54
CA LYS A 49 -1.75 -6.83 8.52
C LYS A 49 -1.88 -5.87 9.70
N GLY A 50 -3.04 -5.90 10.36
CA GLY A 50 -3.33 -5.17 11.60
C GLY A 50 -3.83 -3.74 11.39
N ASN A 51 -3.89 -2.97 12.47
CA ASN A 51 -4.49 -1.63 12.48
C ASN A 51 -3.77 -0.65 11.57
N VAL A 52 -2.44 -0.79 11.41
CA VAL A 52 -1.67 0.09 10.53
C VAL A 52 -2.05 -0.12 9.06
N GLY A 53 -2.20 -1.37 8.61
CA GLY A 53 -2.62 -1.64 7.23
C GLY A 53 -4.06 -1.24 6.95
N LYS A 54 -4.96 -1.32 7.93
CA LYS A 54 -6.33 -0.79 7.83
C LYS A 54 -6.33 0.73 7.71
N ALA A 55 -5.56 1.43 8.55
CA ALA A 55 -5.44 2.88 8.50
C ALA A 55 -4.82 3.33 7.17
N ALA A 56 -3.73 2.70 6.73
CA ALA A 56 -3.11 2.96 5.44
C ALA A 56 -4.07 2.67 4.28
N GLY A 57 -4.88 1.60 4.37
CA GLY A 57 -5.90 1.29 3.36
C GLY A 57 -6.99 2.34 3.27
N PHE A 58 -7.43 2.90 4.39
CA PHE A 58 -8.37 4.03 4.40
C PHE A 58 -7.75 5.30 3.78
N VAL A 59 -6.48 5.59 4.10
CA VAL A 59 -5.76 6.72 3.48
C VAL A 59 -5.65 6.52 1.97
N THR A 60 -5.28 5.32 1.52
CA THR A 60 -5.19 4.97 0.08
C THR A 60 -6.55 5.11 -0.60
N PHE A 61 -7.62 4.65 0.03
CA PHE A 61 -8.98 4.81 -0.49
C PHE A 61 -9.33 6.29 -0.72
N VAL A 62 -9.07 7.13 0.27
CA VAL A 62 -9.41 8.56 0.21
C VAL A 62 -8.55 9.27 -0.84
N GLU A 63 -7.28 8.93 -0.92
CA GLU A 63 -6.36 9.48 -1.91
C GLU A 63 -6.82 9.17 -3.34
N GLU A 64 -7.08 7.91 -3.64
CA GLU A 64 -7.50 7.44 -4.97
C GLU A 64 -8.93 7.92 -5.31
N ALA A 65 -9.79 8.13 -4.30
CA ALA A 65 -11.14 8.64 -4.51
C ALA A 65 -11.19 10.16 -4.76
N LEU A 66 -10.09 10.88 -4.51
CA LEU A 66 -10.00 12.31 -4.70
C LEU A 66 -9.24 12.63 -6.00
N PRO A 67 -9.87 13.29 -6.99
CA PRO A 67 -9.20 13.60 -8.24
C PRO A 67 -8.01 14.54 -7.98
N GLY A 68 -6.82 14.18 -8.49
CA GLY A 68 -5.60 14.96 -8.30
C GLY A 68 -4.79 14.64 -7.05
N PHE A 69 -5.23 13.71 -6.21
CA PHE A 69 -4.50 13.26 -5.02
C PHE A 69 -3.75 11.94 -5.21
N ASP A 70 -4.06 11.17 -6.26
CA ASP A 70 -3.46 9.89 -6.69
C ASP A 70 -1.96 9.95 -7.09
N VAL A 71 -1.30 11.07 -6.82
CA VAL A 71 0.12 11.30 -7.09
C VAL A 71 1.01 10.81 -5.94
N ILE A 72 0.43 10.50 -4.77
CA ILE A 72 1.20 10.12 -3.60
C ILE A 72 1.50 8.61 -3.66
N PRO A 73 2.77 8.17 -3.62
CA PRO A 73 3.10 6.75 -3.72
C PRO A 73 2.86 6.02 -2.38
N THR A 74 1.61 5.89 -1.97
CA THR A 74 1.19 5.46 -0.63
C THR A 74 1.55 4.00 -0.32
N PHE A 75 1.54 3.08 -1.30
CA PHE A 75 2.03 1.73 -1.07
C PHE A 75 3.53 1.70 -0.77
N THR A 76 4.31 2.49 -1.50
CA THR A 76 5.77 2.59 -1.31
C THR A 76 6.09 3.27 0.02
N ILE A 77 5.35 4.31 0.41
CA ILE A 77 5.48 4.94 1.74
C ILE A 77 5.19 3.93 2.84
N MET A 78 4.12 3.14 2.71
CA MET A 78 3.79 2.11 3.68
C MET A 78 4.85 1.01 3.76
N TRP A 79 5.48 0.68 2.64
CA TRP A 79 6.63 -0.23 2.62
C TRP A 79 7.83 0.36 3.37
N LEU A 80 8.18 1.62 3.11
CA LEU A 80 9.26 2.33 3.81
C LEU A 80 8.98 2.39 5.31
N TYR A 81 7.76 2.76 5.69
CA TYR A 81 7.31 2.74 7.08
C TYR A 81 7.52 1.36 7.71
N THR A 82 7.10 0.29 7.05
CA THR A 82 7.16 -1.06 7.60
C THR A 82 8.57 -1.64 7.68
N TYR A 83 9.43 -1.35 6.69
CA TYR A 83 10.71 -2.07 6.53
C TYR A 83 11.97 -1.22 6.71
N VAL A 84 11.84 0.10 6.75
CA VAL A 84 12.94 1.04 6.95
C VAL A 84 12.81 1.73 8.30
N PHE A 85 11.64 2.30 8.59
CA PHE A 85 11.42 3.12 9.80
C PHE A 85 10.96 2.30 11.00
N LYS A 86 10.00 1.40 10.82
CA LYS A 86 9.49 0.52 11.87
C LYS A 86 10.35 -0.75 11.98
N LYS A 87 11.55 -0.61 12.55
CA LYS A 87 12.47 -1.73 12.81
C LYS A 87 12.14 -2.56 14.06
N GLU A 88 11.09 -2.25 14.80
CA GLU A 88 10.72 -2.99 16.01
C GLU A 88 9.60 -4.00 15.77
N LYS A 89 9.81 -5.21 16.33
CA LYS A 89 8.95 -6.40 16.36
C LYS A 89 9.03 -7.42 15.23
N VAL A 90 10.17 -7.58 14.54
CA VAL A 90 10.43 -8.86 13.85
C VAL A 90 11.07 -9.87 14.80
N LYS A 91 11.82 -9.41 15.81
CA LYS A 91 12.43 -10.27 16.84
C LYS A 91 11.36 -10.89 17.77
N ASP A 92 10.48 -10.07 18.33
CA ASP A 92 9.46 -10.53 19.30
C ASP A 92 8.45 -11.56 18.75
N ILE A 93 8.17 -11.54 17.44
CA ILE A 93 7.23 -12.50 16.82
C ILE A 93 7.91 -13.86 16.61
N ILE A 94 9.22 -13.86 16.32
CA ILE A 94 10.00 -15.09 16.12
C ILE A 94 10.34 -15.73 17.47
N ASP A 95 10.65 -14.92 18.49
CA ASP A 95 11.00 -15.41 19.83
C ASP A 95 9.76 -15.93 20.61
N ALA A 96 8.56 -15.40 20.34
CA ALA A 96 7.31 -15.86 20.95
C ALA A 96 6.73 -17.16 20.33
N GLU A 97 7.17 -17.54 19.13
CA GLU A 97 6.74 -18.78 18.46
C GLU A 97 7.69 -19.95 18.77
N ILE A 98 8.84 -19.67 19.40
CA ILE A 98 9.87 -20.65 19.78
C ILE A 98 9.94 -20.85 21.32
N SER A 99 9.21 -20.05 22.11
CA SER A 99 9.14 -20.16 23.59
C SER A 99 7.89 -20.90 24.08
#